data_AF-A0A4S2R9Y6-F1
#
_entry.id   AF-A0A4S2R9Y6-F1
#
_cell.length_a   1.000
_cell.length_b   1.000
_cell.length_c   1.000
_cell.angle_alpha   90.00
_cell.angle_beta   90.00
_cell.angle_gamma   90.00
#
_symmetry.space_group_name_H-M   'P 1'
#
loop_
_entity.id
_entity.type
_entity.pdbx_description
1 polymer ?
#
loop_
_entity_poly.entity_id
_entity_poly.type
_entity_poly.pdbx_seq_one_letter_code
_entity_poly.pdbx_strand_id
1 'polypeptide(L)'
;MAEPSQTDETPAGPSAPARRRRVLRAVARWTAAVAVFGVLGTGVAYGITELERTDVPGLATARDGRWAYPELKLPALPEGSPRPFAEGNDGEIHHADLRDLLLPAPRGARDGEDLPGIEGTWVSVDTFAQAYVDADRDELKQTLRDTAVRHIAARGWRMPDGTRTTVYLLRFNSAAYPGDFLSTTASGASPYVTVTDGEMATLDDGWPEDVEVPDIEHYTFDESEPRGERHVRQAYLVAGDTVAVIVQSRKGEAAAVPFQQTVILQSQLLG
;
A
#
# COMPACT_ATOMS: atom_id res chain seq x y z
N MET A 1 76.12 -59.36 19.46
CA MET A 1 75.58 -60.72 19.70
C MET A 1 74.87 -60.67 21.04
N ALA A 2 73.57 -60.90 21.19
CA ALA A 2 72.65 -61.69 20.38
C ALA A 2 71.23 -61.09 20.38
N GLU A 3 70.45 -61.46 19.36
CA GLU A 3 69.00 -61.29 19.24
C GLU A 3 68.38 -62.70 19.20
N PRO A 4 67.12 -62.88 19.65
CA PRO A 4 66.23 -63.81 18.95
C PRO A 4 64.84 -63.19 18.73
N SER A 5 64.38 -63.13 17.47
CA SER A 5 63.60 -64.14 16.73
C SER A 5 62.09 -64.09 16.98
N GLN A 6 61.39 -63.73 15.91
CA GLN A 6 59.94 -63.68 15.73
C GLN A 6 59.31 -65.07 15.67
N THR A 7 58.05 -65.17 16.09
CA THR A 7 57.17 -66.32 15.85
C THR A 7 56.11 -65.93 14.83
N ASP A 8 56.02 -66.74 13.78
CA ASP A 8 55.02 -66.69 12.71
C ASP A 8 53.84 -67.59 13.10
N GLU A 9 52.61 -67.16 12.83
CA GLU A 9 51.45 -68.05 12.88
C GLU A 9 50.38 -67.58 11.89
N THR A 10 50.12 -68.41 10.89
CA THR A 10 48.94 -68.35 10.03
C THR A 10 48.14 -69.63 10.23
N PRO A 11 46.79 -69.55 10.32
CA PRO A 11 46.03 -70.53 9.55
C PRO A 11 44.68 -70.10 8.96
N ALA A 12 44.36 -70.84 7.88
CA ALA A 12 43.06 -71.35 7.41
C ALA A 12 42.12 -70.49 6.54
N GLY A 13 41.88 -70.99 5.31
CA GLY A 13 40.76 -70.62 4.43
C GLY A 13 39.51 -71.52 4.62
N PRO A 14 38.55 -71.53 3.68
CA PRO A 14 37.40 -70.59 3.65
C PRO A 14 36.03 -71.29 3.76
N SER A 15 34.96 -70.54 4.04
CA SER A 15 33.56 -70.98 3.85
C SER A 15 32.75 -69.94 3.08
N ALA A 16 32.19 -70.33 1.94
CA ALA A 16 31.13 -69.60 1.24
C ALA A 16 29.87 -70.48 1.29
N PRO A 17 28.70 -69.92 1.68
CA PRO A 17 27.85 -69.29 0.66
C PRO A 17 27.05 -68.09 1.20
N ALA A 18 27.29 -66.88 0.67
CA ALA A 18 26.57 -65.67 1.08
C ALA A 18 26.00 -64.84 -0.08
N ARG A 19 26.10 -65.27 -1.34
CA ARG A 19 25.78 -64.43 -2.51
C ARG A 19 24.31 -63.98 -2.57
N ARG A 20 23.32 -64.89 -2.38
CA ARG A 20 21.89 -64.57 -2.54
C ARG A 20 21.35 -63.59 -1.48
N ARG A 21 21.77 -63.74 -0.22
CA ARG A 21 21.41 -62.83 0.89
C ARG A 21 22.07 -61.45 0.72
N ARG A 22 23.26 -61.39 0.12
CA ARG A 22 23.96 -60.14 -0.18
C ARG A 22 23.23 -59.33 -1.27
N VAL A 23 22.70 -59.98 -2.31
CA VAL A 23 21.94 -59.30 -3.37
C VAL A 23 20.63 -58.71 -2.86
N LEU A 24 19.83 -59.47 -2.09
CA LEU A 24 18.57 -58.96 -1.51
C LEU A 24 18.79 -57.78 -0.55
N ARG A 25 19.85 -57.84 0.27
CA ARG A 25 20.24 -56.71 1.14
C ARG A 25 20.72 -55.51 0.34
N ALA A 26 21.39 -55.72 -0.79
CA ALA A 26 21.79 -54.64 -1.67
C ALA A 26 20.57 -53.96 -2.29
N VAL A 27 19.62 -54.73 -2.84
CA VAL A 27 18.37 -54.18 -3.40
C VAL A 27 17.60 -53.39 -2.35
N ALA A 28 17.37 -53.95 -1.16
CA ALA A 28 16.65 -53.24 -0.09
C ALA A 28 17.35 -51.94 0.34
N ARG A 29 18.69 -51.93 0.40
CA ARG A 29 19.47 -50.72 0.70
C ARG A 29 19.35 -49.66 -0.38
N TRP A 30 19.39 -50.06 -1.65
CA TRP A 30 19.21 -49.13 -2.76
C TRP A 30 17.79 -48.58 -2.83
N THR A 31 16.77 -49.41 -2.60
CA THR A 31 15.38 -48.95 -2.52
C THR A 31 15.18 -47.97 -1.36
N ALA A 32 15.75 -48.25 -0.18
CA ALA A 32 15.71 -47.33 0.95
C ALA A 32 16.42 -46.00 0.64
N ALA A 33 17.59 -46.05 -0.01
CA ALA A 33 18.31 -44.85 -0.43
C ALA A 33 17.48 -44.01 -1.41
N VAL A 34 16.92 -44.63 -2.45
CA VAL A 34 16.06 -43.93 -3.42
C VAL A 34 14.83 -43.32 -2.75
N ALA A 35 14.20 -44.03 -1.82
CA ALA A 35 13.05 -43.50 -1.08
C ALA A 35 13.44 -42.28 -0.23
N VAL A 36 14.58 -42.34 0.48
CA VAL A 36 15.08 -41.21 1.28
C VAL A 36 15.41 -40.01 0.39
N PHE A 37 16.12 -40.22 -0.73
CA PHE A 37 16.42 -39.13 -1.67
C PHE A 37 15.16 -38.57 -2.32
N GLY A 38 14.18 -39.41 -2.65
CA GLY A 38 12.88 -38.97 -3.17
C GLY A 38 12.16 -38.07 -2.16
N VAL A 39 12.01 -38.52 -0.91
CA VAL A 39 11.32 -37.74 0.14
C VAL A 39 12.05 -36.43 0.44
N LEU A 40 13.39 -36.47 0.60
CA LEU A 40 14.17 -35.26 0.87
C LEU A 40 14.14 -34.30 -0.32
N GLY A 41 14.31 -34.80 -1.55
CA GLY A 41 14.29 -34.00 -2.76
C GLY A 41 12.94 -33.32 -2.97
N THR A 42 11.84 -34.06 -2.84
CA THR A 42 10.49 -33.49 -2.94
C THR A 42 10.19 -32.53 -1.80
N GLY A 43 10.62 -32.81 -0.57
CA GLY A 43 10.44 -31.91 0.57
C GLY A 43 11.16 -30.58 0.40
N VAL A 44 12.41 -30.60 -0.06
CA VAL A 44 13.18 -29.37 -0.36
C VAL A 44 12.57 -28.62 -1.53
N ALA A 45 12.19 -29.32 -2.61
CA ALA A 45 11.55 -28.68 -3.76
C ALA A 45 10.23 -28.00 -3.37
N TYR A 46 9.36 -28.71 -2.64
CA TYR A 46 8.10 -28.17 -2.15
C TYR A 46 8.32 -26.94 -1.26
N GLY A 47 9.25 -27.04 -0.30
CA GLY A 47 9.58 -25.93 0.61
C GLY A 47 10.11 -24.69 -0.12
N ILE A 48 10.86 -24.85 -1.21
CA ILE A 48 11.32 -23.71 -2.02
C ILE A 48 10.18 -23.15 -2.89
N THR A 49 9.33 -24.01 -3.46
CA THR A 49 8.23 -23.57 -4.35
C THR A 49 7.07 -22.91 -3.61
N GLU A 50 6.92 -23.17 -2.31
CA GLU A 50 5.90 -22.54 -1.47
C GLU A 50 6.30 -21.13 -1.01
N LEU A 51 7.60 -20.84 -0.91
CA LEU A 51 8.07 -19.52 -0.51
C LEU A 51 7.71 -18.46 -1.55
N GLU A 52 7.22 -17.31 -1.08
CA GLU A 52 7.16 -16.13 -1.91
C GLU A 52 8.56 -15.75 -2.36
N ARG A 53 8.70 -15.19 -3.58
CA ARG A 53 10.01 -14.81 -4.15
C ARG A 53 10.85 -13.94 -3.20
N THR A 54 10.19 -13.12 -2.39
CA THR A 54 10.79 -12.23 -1.39
C THR A 54 11.42 -12.96 -0.21
N ASP A 55 10.97 -14.18 0.09
CA ASP A 55 11.39 -14.95 1.25
C ASP A 55 12.45 -16.01 0.90
N VAL A 56 12.82 -16.11 -0.39
CA VAL A 56 13.90 -16.98 -0.85
C VAL A 56 15.25 -16.30 -0.58
N PRO A 57 16.16 -16.93 0.21
CA PRO A 57 17.49 -16.40 0.46
C PRO A 57 18.24 -16.09 -0.84
N GLY A 58 18.71 -14.85 -0.99
CA GLY A 58 19.43 -14.39 -2.19
C GLY A 58 18.55 -13.91 -3.35
N LEU A 59 17.22 -14.01 -3.25
CA LEU A 59 16.25 -13.43 -4.19
C LEU A 59 15.33 -12.38 -3.56
N ALA A 60 15.47 -12.14 -2.25
CA ALA A 60 14.77 -11.10 -1.53
C ALA A 60 15.03 -9.73 -2.19
N THR A 61 13.98 -9.14 -2.76
CA THR A 61 14.01 -7.75 -3.22
C THR A 61 14.06 -6.82 -2.00
N ALA A 62 14.91 -5.80 -2.06
CA ALA A 62 14.88 -4.74 -1.07
C ALA A 62 13.48 -4.12 -1.03
N ARG A 63 13.00 -3.79 0.16
CA ARG A 63 11.73 -3.07 0.31
C ARG A 63 11.88 -1.72 -0.36
N ASP A 64 10.99 -1.43 -1.30
CA ASP A 64 10.94 -0.17 -2.05
C ASP A 64 10.15 0.94 -1.34
N GLY A 65 9.74 0.69 -0.09
CA GLY A 65 9.00 1.63 0.73
C GLY A 65 7.48 1.55 0.59
N ARG A 66 6.94 0.75 -0.34
CA ARG A 66 5.49 0.60 -0.51
C ARG A 66 4.83 -0.03 0.72
N TRP A 67 3.62 0.42 1.01
CA TRP A 67 2.77 -0.16 2.03
C TRP A 67 1.92 -1.30 1.46
N ALA A 68 1.63 -2.29 2.30
CA ALA A 68 0.79 -3.42 1.94
C ALA A 68 -0.69 -3.07 2.17
N TYR A 69 -1.37 -2.62 1.13
CA TYR A 69 -2.82 -2.39 1.16
C TYR A 69 -3.59 -3.72 1.04
N PRO A 70 -4.80 -3.81 1.62
CA PRO A 70 -5.75 -4.88 1.27
C PRO A 70 -6.07 -4.88 -0.23
N GLU A 71 -6.58 -6.01 -0.73
CA GLU A 71 -7.10 -6.09 -2.10
C GLU A 71 -8.22 -5.05 -2.28
N LEU A 72 -8.05 -4.16 -3.25
CA LEU A 72 -9.03 -3.13 -3.55
C LEU A 72 -10.16 -3.70 -4.39
N LYS A 73 -11.40 -3.38 -4.01
CA LYS A 73 -12.61 -3.76 -4.74
C LYS A 73 -13.52 -2.55 -4.81
N LEU A 74 -14.00 -2.27 -6.01
CA LEU A 74 -15.01 -1.25 -6.20
C LEU A 74 -16.33 -1.72 -5.58
N PRO A 75 -17.06 -0.84 -4.87
CA PRO A 75 -18.33 -1.19 -4.28
C PRO A 75 -19.37 -1.51 -5.37
N ALA A 76 -20.29 -2.40 -5.03
CA ALA A 76 -21.46 -2.65 -5.88
C ALA A 76 -22.32 -1.37 -5.95
N LEU A 77 -22.77 -1.04 -7.16
CA LEU A 77 -23.63 0.13 -7.37
C LEU A 77 -25.11 -0.23 -7.18
N PRO A 78 -25.96 0.76 -6.83
CA PRO A 78 -27.40 0.59 -6.91
C PRO A 78 -27.84 0.11 -8.30
N GLU A 79 -28.91 -0.67 -8.36
CA GLU A 79 -29.43 -1.19 -9.63
C GLU A 79 -29.74 -0.06 -10.61
N GLY A 80 -29.26 -0.19 -11.85
CA GLY A 80 -29.44 0.81 -12.91
C GLY A 80 -28.58 2.08 -12.77
N SER A 81 -27.71 2.16 -11.75
CA SER A 81 -26.77 3.29 -11.62
C SER A 81 -25.45 2.99 -12.35
N PRO A 82 -25.05 3.85 -13.31
CA PRO A 82 -23.75 3.71 -13.99
C PRO A 82 -22.57 4.09 -13.07
N ARG A 83 -21.36 3.72 -13.50
CA ARG A 83 -20.11 4.26 -12.91
C ARG A 83 -19.97 5.76 -13.27
N PRO A 84 -19.17 6.55 -12.53
CA PRO A 84 -18.99 7.99 -12.79
C PRO A 84 -18.69 8.27 -14.27
N PHE A 85 -17.68 7.63 -14.85
CA PHE A 85 -17.23 7.90 -16.23
C PHE A 85 -17.81 6.93 -17.28
N ALA A 86 -18.90 6.22 -16.96
CA ALA A 86 -19.54 5.33 -17.91
C ALA A 86 -20.51 6.08 -18.83
N GLU A 87 -20.71 5.56 -20.05
CA GLU A 87 -21.72 6.07 -20.98
C GLU A 87 -23.11 6.13 -20.31
N GLY A 88 -23.78 7.27 -20.46
CA GLY A 88 -25.08 7.55 -19.83
C GLY A 88 -25.01 8.19 -18.45
N ASN A 89 -23.80 8.47 -17.92
CA ASN A 89 -23.58 9.28 -16.73
C ASN A 89 -22.94 10.62 -17.08
N ASP A 90 -23.61 11.45 -17.88
CA ASP A 90 -23.08 12.74 -18.34
C ASP A 90 -22.75 13.71 -17.18
N GLY A 91 -23.29 13.47 -15.98
CA GLY A 91 -23.01 14.24 -14.78
C GLY A 91 -21.82 13.74 -13.97
N GLU A 92 -21.16 12.65 -14.40
CA GLU A 92 -20.01 12.02 -13.75
C GLU A 92 -20.24 11.73 -12.26
N ILE A 93 -21.47 11.28 -11.96
CA ILE A 93 -21.96 11.16 -10.59
C ILE A 93 -21.44 9.88 -9.94
N HIS A 94 -20.85 9.99 -8.75
CA HIS A 94 -20.52 8.84 -7.92
C HIS A 94 -21.77 8.29 -7.23
N HIS A 95 -22.31 7.19 -7.75
CA HIS A 95 -23.51 6.55 -7.18
C HIS A 95 -23.24 5.65 -5.98
N ALA A 96 -21.98 5.29 -5.72
CA ALA A 96 -21.58 4.54 -4.53
C ALA A 96 -21.64 5.42 -3.26
N ASP A 97 -21.74 4.78 -2.10
CA ASP A 97 -21.47 5.45 -0.83
C ASP A 97 -19.99 5.85 -0.79
N LEU A 98 -19.68 7.12 -0.56
CA LEU A 98 -18.31 7.62 -0.56
C LEU A 98 -17.43 6.91 0.48
N ARG A 99 -18.00 6.41 1.58
CA ARG A 99 -17.21 5.69 2.60
C ARG A 99 -16.66 4.37 2.07
N ASP A 100 -17.34 3.76 1.10
CA ASP A 100 -16.90 2.55 0.42
C ASP A 100 -15.86 2.84 -0.68
N LEU A 101 -15.69 4.11 -1.05
CA LEU A 101 -14.66 4.60 -1.98
C LEU A 101 -13.41 5.13 -1.25
N LEU A 102 -13.42 5.21 0.08
CA LEU A 102 -12.23 5.56 0.86
C LEU A 102 -11.22 4.42 0.77
N LEU A 103 -9.97 4.76 0.45
CA LEU A 103 -8.85 3.83 0.45
C LEU A 103 -8.75 3.12 1.82
N PRO A 104 -8.76 1.77 1.89
CA PRO A 104 -8.55 1.06 3.15
C PRO A 104 -7.17 1.37 3.71
N ALA A 105 -7.06 1.39 5.04
CA ALA A 105 -5.77 1.58 5.65
C ALA A 105 -4.83 0.39 5.35
N PRO A 106 -3.52 0.65 5.16
CA PRO A 106 -2.55 -0.40 4.91
C PRO A 106 -2.37 -1.32 6.13
N ARG A 107 -1.88 -2.54 5.89
CA ARG A 107 -1.60 -3.52 6.95
C ARG A 107 -0.63 -2.95 7.98
N GLY A 108 -0.98 -3.11 9.26
CA GLY A 108 -0.20 -2.61 10.39
C GLY A 108 -0.47 -1.16 10.76
N ALA A 109 -1.36 -0.47 10.04
CA ALA A 109 -1.85 0.83 10.44
C ALA A 109 -2.78 0.72 11.66
N ARG A 110 -2.86 1.82 12.42
CA ARG A 110 -3.69 1.97 13.61
C ARG A 110 -4.39 3.32 13.62
N ASP A 111 -5.40 3.45 14.47
CA ASP A 111 -6.04 4.73 14.74
C ASP A 111 -5.04 5.76 15.29
N GLY A 112 -5.33 7.04 15.03
CA GLY A 112 -4.74 8.17 15.71
C GLY A 112 -5.83 8.98 16.39
N GLU A 113 -5.60 9.40 17.63
CA GLU A 113 -6.57 10.21 18.41
C GLU A 113 -6.97 11.51 17.71
N ASP A 114 -6.13 11.99 16.80
CA ASP A 114 -6.27 13.21 16.02
C ASP A 114 -6.66 12.97 14.55
N LEU A 115 -7.16 11.77 14.24
CA LEU A 115 -7.52 11.36 12.88
C LEU A 115 -8.99 10.91 12.84
N PRO A 116 -9.67 11.00 11.67
CA PRO A 116 -11.08 10.60 11.51
C PRO A 116 -11.38 9.09 11.67
N GLY A 117 -10.43 8.30 12.18
CA GLY A 117 -10.56 6.86 12.44
C GLY A 117 -10.27 5.99 11.22
N ILE A 118 -9.83 4.75 11.47
CA ILE A 118 -9.37 3.80 10.45
C ILE A 118 -10.51 3.13 9.67
N GLU A 119 -11.69 3.04 10.26
CA GLU A 119 -12.87 2.43 9.62
C GLU A 119 -13.50 3.33 8.56
N GLY A 120 -13.20 4.63 8.60
CA GLY A 120 -13.83 5.63 7.75
C GLY A 120 -15.22 6.04 8.26
N THR A 121 -15.55 7.32 8.13
CA THR A 121 -16.79 7.89 8.68
C THR A 121 -17.23 9.12 7.90
N TRP A 122 -18.47 9.56 8.14
CA TRP A 122 -18.90 10.90 7.75
C TRP A 122 -18.34 11.94 8.71
N VAL A 123 -17.82 13.03 8.18
CA VAL A 123 -17.31 14.17 8.96
C VAL A 123 -18.01 15.46 8.56
N SER A 124 -18.04 16.43 9.48
CA SER A 124 -18.58 17.76 9.19
C SER A 124 -17.57 18.61 8.41
N VAL A 125 -18.07 19.70 7.82
CA VAL A 125 -17.23 20.76 7.24
C VAL A 125 -16.25 21.33 8.26
N ASP A 126 -16.67 21.51 9.53
CA ASP A 126 -15.78 22.00 10.59
C ASP A 126 -14.67 21.00 10.92
N THR A 127 -14.96 19.70 10.92
CA THR A 127 -13.96 18.65 11.12
C THR A 127 -12.99 18.58 9.93
N PHE A 128 -13.47 18.71 8.70
CA PHE A 128 -12.60 18.78 7.51
C PHE A 128 -11.68 20.02 7.56
N ALA A 129 -12.22 21.19 7.92
CA ALA A 129 -11.46 22.43 8.00
C ALA A 129 -10.30 22.35 9.02
N GLN A 130 -10.34 21.44 10.00
CA GLN A 130 -9.23 21.21 10.92
C GLN A 130 -7.98 20.64 10.25
N ALA A 131 -8.09 20.08 9.04
CA ALA A 131 -6.92 19.72 8.24
C ALA A 131 -6.08 20.96 7.85
N TYR A 132 -6.66 22.15 7.88
CA TYR A 132 -6.02 23.40 7.46
C TYR A 132 -5.67 24.30 8.65
N VAL A 133 -4.72 25.21 8.44
CA VAL A 133 -4.31 26.20 9.46
C VAL A 133 -5.49 27.10 9.83
N ASP A 134 -5.53 27.53 11.10
CA ASP A 134 -6.65 28.33 11.64
C ASP A 134 -7.02 29.54 10.78
N ALA A 135 -6.01 30.22 10.21
CA ALA A 135 -6.19 31.43 9.41
C ALA A 135 -7.02 31.21 8.14
N ASP A 136 -6.97 30.01 7.54
CA ASP A 136 -7.60 29.72 6.24
C ASP A 136 -8.97 29.05 6.40
N ARG A 137 -9.31 28.61 7.62
CA ARG A 137 -10.51 27.79 7.86
C ARG A 137 -11.80 28.50 7.51
N ASP A 138 -11.93 29.78 7.84
CA ASP A 138 -13.19 30.51 7.63
C ASP A 138 -13.47 30.73 6.14
N GLU A 139 -12.43 31.05 5.37
CA GLU A 139 -12.52 31.16 3.91
C GLU A 139 -12.84 29.80 3.28
N LEU A 140 -12.12 28.73 3.66
CA LEU A 140 -12.40 27.37 3.18
C LEU A 140 -13.84 26.94 3.46
N LYS A 141 -14.34 27.20 4.67
CA LYS A 141 -15.72 26.88 5.05
C LYS A 141 -16.74 27.67 4.21
N GLN A 142 -16.43 28.92 3.86
CA GLN A 142 -17.27 29.73 2.99
C GLN A 142 -17.28 29.17 1.56
N THR A 143 -16.12 28.87 0.98
CA THR A 143 -15.99 28.21 -0.33
C THR A 143 -16.83 26.95 -0.39
N LEU A 144 -16.71 26.05 0.59
CA LEU A 144 -17.46 24.79 0.62
C LEU A 144 -18.98 24.98 0.66
N ARG A 145 -19.47 26.05 1.31
CA ARG A 145 -20.89 26.41 1.31
C ARG A 145 -21.33 26.92 -0.05
N ASP A 146 -20.51 27.77 -0.68
CA ASP A 146 -20.81 28.38 -1.97
C ASP A 146 -20.77 27.35 -3.11
N THR A 147 -19.87 26.36 -3.03
CA THR A 147 -19.79 25.21 -3.95
C THR A 147 -20.78 24.10 -3.61
N ALA A 148 -21.65 24.28 -2.61
CA ALA A 148 -22.69 23.33 -2.22
C ALA A 148 -22.21 21.89 -1.94
N VAL A 149 -21.13 21.74 -1.14
CA VAL A 149 -20.69 20.41 -0.68
C VAL A 149 -21.83 19.70 0.06
N ARG A 150 -22.06 18.43 -0.28
CA ARG A 150 -23.17 17.63 0.26
C ARG A 150 -22.73 16.79 1.45
N HIS A 151 -21.67 16.02 1.25
CA HIS A 151 -21.17 15.08 2.23
C HIS A 151 -19.65 14.99 2.16
N ILE A 152 -19.03 14.75 3.32
CA ILE A 152 -17.59 14.55 3.44
C ILE A 152 -17.35 13.23 4.13
N ALA A 153 -16.84 12.24 3.41
CA ALA A 153 -16.35 10.99 4.00
C ALA A 153 -14.87 11.15 4.32
N ALA A 154 -14.41 10.58 5.42
CA ALA A 154 -13.00 10.66 5.79
C ALA A 154 -12.52 9.36 6.43
N ARG A 155 -11.26 9.01 6.17
CA ARG A 155 -10.53 7.95 6.87
C ARG A 155 -9.13 8.45 7.19
N GLY A 156 -8.62 8.08 8.36
CA GLY A 156 -7.26 8.41 8.74
C GLY A 156 -6.59 7.29 9.52
N TRP A 157 -5.29 7.17 9.34
CA TRP A 157 -4.49 6.14 9.99
C TRP A 157 -3.09 6.61 10.31
N ARG A 158 -2.45 5.91 11.24
CA ARG A 158 -1.05 6.08 11.61
C ARG A 158 -0.28 4.79 11.38
N MET A 159 0.81 4.86 10.62
CA MET A 159 1.73 3.76 10.41
C MET A 159 2.72 3.59 11.56
N PRO A 160 3.35 2.40 11.72
CA PRO A 160 4.31 2.13 12.79
C PRO A 160 5.53 3.07 12.78
N ASP A 161 5.92 3.58 11.61
CA ASP A 161 7.00 4.55 11.41
C ASP A 161 6.63 5.99 11.82
N GLY A 162 5.40 6.19 12.32
CA GLY A 162 4.86 7.47 12.76
C GLY A 162 4.18 8.28 11.66
N THR A 163 4.17 7.81 10.41
CA THR A 163 3.49 8.48 9.30
C THR A 163 2.00 8.51 9.56
N ARG A 164 1.40 9.69 9.44
CA ARG A 164 -0.04 9.92 9.52
C ARG A 164 -0.57 10.12 8.11
N THR A 165 -1.73 9.57 7.82
CA THR A 165 -2.40 9.81 6.55
C THR A 165 -3.87 10.04 6.79
N THR A 166 -4.44 11.04 6.14
CA THR A 166 -5.88 11.28 6.05
C THR A 166 -6.28 11.32 4.59
N VAL A 167 -7.46 10.77 4.31
CA VAL A 167 -8.14 10.86 3.03
C VAL A 167 -9.52 11.42 3.32
N TYR A 168 -9.86 12.53 2.69
CA TYR A 168 -11.19 13.11 2.68
C TYR A 168 -11.76 12.99 1.26
N LEU A 169 -13.01 12.56 1.14
CA LEU A 169 -13.77 12.59 -0.10
C LEU A 169 -14.93 13.57 0.08
N LEU A 170 -14.89 14.65 -0.68
CA LEU A 170 -15.88 15.73 -0.67
C LEU A 170 -16.77 15.54 -1.88
N ARG A 171 -18.04 15.24 -1.66
CA ARG A 171 -19.03 15.16 -2.74
C ARG A 171 -19.77 16.47 -2.89
N PHE A 172 -19.82 16.95 -4.11
CA PHE A 172 -20.56 18.14 -4.52
C PHE A 172 -21.90 17.74 -5.16
N ASN A 173 -22.78 18.71 -5.38
CA ASN A 173 -24.09 18.48 -6.01
C ASN A 173 -24.00 18.28 -7.54
N SER A 174 -22.85 18.56 -8.16
CA SER A 174 -22.60 18.44 -9.61
C SER A 174 -21.10 18.43 -9.87
N ALA A 175 -20.68 17.81 -10.99
CA ALA A 175 -19.31 17.83 -11.51
C ALA A 175 -18.79 19.25 -11.88
N ALA A 176 -19.67 20.26 -11.92
CA ALA A 176 -19.26 21.64 -12.19
C ALA A 176 -18.51 22.32 -11.02
N TYR A 177 -18.72 21.88 -9.77
CA TYR A 177 -18.23 22.57 -8.58
C TYR A 177 -16.83 22.16 -8.07
N PRO A 178 -16.36 20.91 -8.27
CA PRO A 178 -15.00 20.52 -7.92
C PRO A 178 -13.91 21.44 -8.46
N GLY A 179 -14.04 21.90 -9.71
CA GLY A 179 -13.11 22.85 -10.32
C GLY A 179 -13.09 24.21 -9.61
N ASP A 180 -14.25 24.74 -9.21
CA ASP A 180 -14.35 25.99 -8.45
C ASP A 180 -13.69 25.86 -7.07
N PHE A 181 -13.92 24.73 -6.39
CA PHE A 181 -13.25 24.42 -5.12
C PHE A 181 -11.72 24.38 -5.30
N LEU A 182 -11.22 23.73 -6.35
CA LEU A 182 -9.79 23.68 -6.63
C LEU A 182 -9.20 25.03 -6.98
N SER A 183 -9.91 25.85 -7.76
CA SER A 183 -9.45 27.18 -8.19
C SER A 183 -9.17 28.12 -7.00
N THR A 184 -9.83 27.88 -5.87
CA THR A 184 -9.70 28.66 -4.64
C THR A 184 -8.82 27.96 -3.59
N THR A 185 -8.47 26.70 -3.81
CA THR A 185 -7.75 25.88 -2.83
C THR A 185 -6.34 25.52 -3.29
N ALA A 186 -6.17 25.01 -4.52
CA ALA A 186 -4.94 24.32 -4.91
C ALA A 186 -4.69 24.18 -6.43
N SER A 187 -5.19 25.08 -7.29
CA SER A 187 -4.98 25.01 -8.75
C SER A 187 -3.72 25.72 -9.27
N GLY A 188 -2.79 26.12 -8.38
CA GLY A 188 -1.59 26.90 -8.71
C GLY A 188 -0.28 26.12 -8.56
N ALA A 189 0.86 26.81 -8.73
CA ALA A 189 2.19 26.27 -8.43
C ALA A 189 2.42 25.99 -6.93
N SER A 190 1.54 26.56 -6.10
CA SER A 190 1.41 26.29 -4.66
C SER A 190 -0.08 26.28 -4.31
N PRO A 191 -0.47 25.63 -3.20
CA PRO A 191 -1.82 25.75 -2.64
C PRO A 191 -2.12 27.20 -2.24
N TYR A 192 -3.38 27.60 -2.36
CA TYR A 192 -3.88 28.90 -1.89
C TYR A 192 -4.29 28.86 -0.42
N VAL A 193 -4.65 27.67 0.09
CA VAL A 193 -4.88 27.41 1.51
C VAL A 193 -3.86 26.42 2.05
N THR A 194 -3.45 26.62 3.30
CA THR A 194 -2.34 25.90 3.91
C THR A 194 -2.87 24.77 4.78
N VAL A 195 -2.46 23.54 4.48
CA VAL A 195 -2.71 22.39 5.37
C VAL A 195 -1.85 22.54 6.63
N THR A 196 -2.39 22.09 7.76
CA THR A 196 -1.69 22.11 9.05
C THR A 196 -0.35 21.38 8.94
N ASP A 197 0.70 21.96 9.48
CA ASP A 197 2.10 21.52 9.38
C ASP A 197 2.70 21.59 7.95
N GLY A 198 1.96 21.98 6.90
CA GLY A 198 2.40 21.96 5.49
C GLY A 198 2.72 23.33 4.89
N GLU A 199 3.58 24.09 5.56
CA GLU A 199 3.94 25.45 5.13
C GLU A 199 4.78 25.46 3.83
N MET A 200 4.55 26.43 2.94
CA MET A 200 5.32 26.61 1.69
C MET A 200 5.35 25.36 0.80
N ALA A 201 4.23 24.64 0.72
CA ALA A 201 4.06 23.54 -0.21
C ALA A 201 4.11 24.04 -1.67
N THR A 202 4.83 23.32 -2.52
CA THR A 202 4.93 23.56 -3.97
C THR A 202 4.55 22.29 -4.70
N LEU A 203 4.31 22.37 -6.01
CA LEU A 203 4.07 21.16 -6.81
C LEU A 203 5.17 20.11 -6.56
N ASP A 204 4.77 18.85 -6.46
CA ASP A 204 5.67 17.72 -6.21
C ASP A 204 6.38 17.34 -7.51
N ASP A 205 7.55 17.93 -7.74
CA ASP A 205 8.43 17.62 -8.89
C ASP A 205 8.88 16.15 -8.93
N GLY A 206 8.74 15.42 -7.81
CA GLY A 206 9.03 13.99 -7.72
C GLY A 206 7.89 13.09 -8.18
N TRP A 207 6.74 13.65 -8.57
CA TRP A 207 5.61 12.89 -9.09
C TRP A 207 5.95 12.21 -10.43
N PRO A 208 5.67 10.91 -10.60
CA PRO A 208 6.00 10.21 -11.84
C PRO A 208 5.10 10.63 -13.00
N GLU A 209 5.71 11.17 -14.07
CA GLU A 209 5.01 11.67 -15.27
C GLU A 209 4.18 10.60 -16.00
N ASP A 210 4.60 9.33 -15.96
CA ASP A 210 3.94 8.23 -16.68
C ASP A 210 2.77 7.59 -15.90
N VAL A 211 2.42 8.10 -14.72
CA VAL A 211 1.37 7.52 -13.88
C VAL A 211 0.13 8.39 -13.92
N GLU A 212 -0.68 8.16 -14.95
CA GLU A 212 -2.00 8.75 -15.11
C GLU A 212 -3.08 7.70 -14.85
N VAL A 213 -4.07 8.08 -14.02
CA VAL A 213 -5.33 7.36 -13.94
C VAL A 213 -6.33 8.12 -14.82
N PRO A 214 -6.92 7.47 -15.85
CA PRO A 214 -7.87 8.14 -16.73
C PRO A 214 -8.98 8.84 -15.95
N ASP A 215 -9.44 9.97 -16.47
CA ASP A 215 -10.57 10.75 -15.92
C ASP A 215 -10.33 11.33 -14.51
N ILE A 216 -9.10 11.25 -13.98
CA ILE A 216 -8.72 11.81 -12.69
C ILE A 216 -7.69 12.93 -12.86
N GLU A 217 -8.12 14.17 -12.64
CA GLU A 217 -7.20 15.30 -12.52
C GLU A 217 -6.55 15.28 -11.13
N HIS A 218 -5.24 15.49 -11.04
CA HIS A 218 -4.52 15.48 -9.77
C HIS A 218 -3.56 16.67 -9.62
N TYR A 219 -3.50 17.21 -8.41
CA TYR A 219 -2.55 18.22 -8.00
C TYR A 219 -1.82 17.72 -6.75
N THR A 220 -0.54 17.40 -6.89
CA THR A 220 0.30 16.86 -5.81
C THR A 220 1.29 17.92 -5.37
N PHE A 221 1.41 18.11 -4.06
CA PHE A 221 2.30 19.09 -3.46
C PHE A 221 3.20 18.45 -2.42
N ASP A 222 4.43 18.93 -2.38
CA ASP A 222 5.45 18.59 -1.41
C ASP A 222 5.89 19.86 -0.66
N GLU A 223 6.10 19.74 0.64
CA GLU A 223 6.71 20.81 1.41
C GLU A 223 8.19 20.92 1.02
N SER A 224 8.58 22.06 0.45
CA SER A 224 9.92 22.25 -0.14
C SER A 224 11.10 21.79 0.75
N GLU A 225 11.02 22.01 2.07
CA GLU A 225 11.87 21.42 3.09
C GLU A 225 11.09 21.37 4.41
N PRO A 226 11.28 20.36 5.30
CA PRO A 226 10.57 20.30 6.57
C PRO A 226 10.81 21.56 7.41
N ARG A 227 9.80 22.43 7.53
CA ARG A 227 9.87 23.69 8.29
C ARG A 227 9.44 23.52 9.73
N GLY A 228 8.46 22.63 9.93
CA GLY A 228 7.97 22.25 11.25
C GLY A 228 8.65 21.02 11.82
N GLU A 229 8.07 20.46 12.88
CA GLU A 229 8.47 19.14 13.36
C GLU A 229 8.14 18.02 12.36
N ARG A 230 7.19 18.27 11.46
CA ARG A 230 6.70 17.33 10.47
C ARG A 230 6.87 17.88 9.07
N HIS A 231 7.17 16.96 8.16
CA HIS A 231 7.06 17.16 6.72
C HIS A 231 5.66 16.74 6.24
N VAL A 232 5.07 17.53 5.35
CA VAL A 232 3.74 17.24 4.77
C VAL A 232 3.80 17.09 3.25
N ARG A 233 3.19 16.01 2.76
CA ARG A 233 2.80 15.83 1.36
C ARG A 233 1.28 15.86 1.25
N GLN A 234 0.76 16.46 0.20
CA GLN A 234 -0.70 16.55 0.01
C GLN A 234 -1.10 16.43 -1.45
N ALA A 235 -2.29 15.90 -1.70
CA ALA A 235 -2.87 15.81 -3.03
C ALA A 235 -4.34 16.19 -3.06
N TYR A 236 -4.74 16.77 -4.18
CA TYR A 236 -6.14 17.02 -4.56
C TYR A 236 -6.44 16.22 -5.82
N LEU A 237 -7.52 15.42 -5.80
CA LEU A 237 -7.96 14.61 -6.94
C LEU A 237 -9.37 15.03 -7.33
N VAL A 238 -9.60 15.33 -8.60
CA VAL A 238 -10.94 15.58 -9.15
C VAL A 238 -11.41 14.34 -9.85
N ALA A 239 -12.61 13.89 -9.48
CA ALA A 239 -13.31 12.83 -10.15
C ALA A 239 -14.78 13.19 -10.23
N GLY A 240 -15.26 13.65 -11.40
CA GLY A 240 -16.67 14.00 -11.59
C GLY A 240 -17.21 14.95 -10.52
N ASP A 241 -18.24 14.51 -9.77
CA ASP A 241 -18.85 15.26 -8.66
C ASP A 241 -18.07 15.24 -7.32
N THR A 242 -16.87 14.66 -7.28
CA THR A 242 -16.13 14.39 -6.04
C THR A 242 -14.69 14.93 -6.09
N VAL A 243 -14.23 15.53 -4.98
CA VAL A 243 -12.82 15.86 -4.75
C VAL A 243 -12.26 14.99 -3.64
N ALA A 244 -11.13 14.34 -3.87
CA ALA A 244 -10.34 13.75 -2.80
C ALA A 244 -9.27 14.74 -2.31
N VAL A 245 -9.12 14.85 -0.99
CA VAL A 245 -7.99 15.54 -0.36
C VAL A 245 -7.21 14.52 0.46
N ILE A 246 -5.95 14.31 0.11
CA ILE A 246 -5.06 13.36 0.76
C ILE A 246 -3.96 14.16 1.44
N VAL A 247 -3.75 13.94 2.74
CA VAL A 247 -2.65 14.56 3.50
C VAL A 247 -1.85 13.46 4.15
N GLN A 248 -0.54 13.44 3.91
CA GLN A 248 0.40 12.56 4.57
C GLN A 248 1.46 13.38 5.29
N SER A 249 1.60 13.16 6.60
CA SER A 249 2.58 13.87 7.41
C SER A 249 3.41 12.93 8.26
N ARG A 250 4.67 13.29 8.50
CA ARG A 250 5.59 12.50 9.32
C ARG A 250 6.57 13.40 10.05
N LYS A 251 6.95 13.03 11.27
CA LYS A 251 8.07 13.70 11.95
C LYS A 251 9.38 13.51 11.17
N GLY A 252 10.11 14.60 10.93
CA GLY A 252 11.18 14.59 9.94
C GLY A 252 10.58 14.50 8.54
N GLU A 253 11.13 13.66 7.66
CA GLU A 253 10.68 13.58 6.27
C GLU A 253 9.64 12.49 6.03
N ALA A 254 8.52 12.85 5.38
CA ALA A 254 7.53 11.94 4.82
C ALA A 254 7.98 11.41 3.45
N ALA A 255 8.09 10.09 3.31
CA ALA A 255 8.61 9.45 2.11
C ALA A 255 7.64 9.58 0.92
N ALA A 256 8.19 9.84 -0.28
CA ALA A 256 7.40 10.01 -1.50
C ALA A 256 6.65 8.74 -1.92
N VAL A 257 7.29 7.56 -1.86
CA VAL A 257 6.71 6.32 -2.40
C VAL A 257 5.38 5.92 -1.73
N PRO A 258 5.26 5.89 -0.38
CA PRO A 258 3.96 5.65 0.26
C PRO A 258 2.88 6.66 -0.11
N PHE A 259 3.25 7.94 -0.22
CA PHE A 259 2.33 9.00 -0.60
C PHE A 259 1.82 8.80 -2.03
N GLN A 260 2.73 8.62 -2.99
CA GLN A 260 2.39 8.35 -4.40
C GLN A 260 1.50 7.12 -4.53
N GLN A 261 1.84 6.03 -3.83
CA GLN A 261 1.01 4.82 -3.80
C GLN A 261 -0.40 5.13 -3.26
N THR A 262 -0.52 5.92 -2.19
CA THR A 262 -1.83 6.30 -1.62
C THR A 262 -2.66 7.06 -2.64
N VAL A 263 -2.06 8.04 -3.32
CA VAL A 263 -2.73 8.85 -4.35
C VAL A 263 -3.24 7.97 -5.49
N ILE A 264 -2.37 7.14 -6.07
CA ILE A 264 -2.72 6.25 -7.19
C ILE A 264 -3.86 5.30 -6.82
N LEU A 265 -3.76 4.65 -5.66
CA LEU A 265 -4.76 3.69 -5.22
C LEU A 265 -6.11 4.37 -4.91
N GLN A 266 -6.10 5.60 -4.38
CA GLN A 266 -7.32 6.36 -4.18
C GLN A 266 -7.93 6.81 -5.52
N SER A 267 -7.12 7.25 -6.49
CA SER A 267 -7.61 7.57 -7.84
C SER A 267 -8.31 6.37 -8.48
N GLN A 268 -7.74 5.17 -8.39
CA GLN A 268 -8.34 3.93 -8.91
C GLN A 268 -9.70 3.58 -8.27
N LEU A 269 -9.93 3.97 -7.01
CA LEU A 269 -11.22 3.74 -6.36
C LEU A 269 -12.30 4.70 -6.87
N LEU A 270 -11.93 5.90 -7.31
CA LEU A 270 -12.87 6.92 -7.73
C LEU A 270 -13.47 6.61 -9.12
N GLY A 271 -12.69 6.15 -10.08
CA GLY A 271 -13.23 5.88 -11.42
C GLY A 271 -12.34 4.98 -12.21
#